data_AF-A0A353MDE5-F1
#
_entry.id   AF-A0A353MDE5-F1
#
_cell.length_a   1.000
_cell.length_b   1.000
_cell.length_c   1.000
_cell.angle_alpha   90.00
_cell.angle_beta   90.00
_cell.angle_gamma   90.00
#
_symmetry.space_group_name_H-M   'P 1'
#
loop_
_entity.id
_entity.type
_entity.pdbx_description
1 polymer ?
#
loop_
_entity_poly.entity_id
_entity_poly.type
_entity_poly.pdbx_seq_one_letter_code
_entity_poly.pdbx_strand_id
1 'polypeptide(L)'
;MKLQEPLFHGTLIRRYQRFLADVELDDGSLVTAHTPNTGSMQGCARPGSRVVLSKSDNAARKYPHSWELVHTDGLWVGINTLLPNRLVREGIENGTIAELAGYQQIRAEVPYGSGSRIDLLLSGAPGRCYVEVKNVTLVKDRCALFPDAVSARGQKHLRELMEVVRLGHRGVNLFVVQRGDGESVSPADAIDPAYGALLREAARAGVELLAYRAEVTRSEVRLIRSLPVLL
;
A
#
# COMPACT_ATOMS: atom_id res chain seq x y z
N MET A 1 13.16 0.09 -3.65
CA MET A 1 13.27 -1.16 -2.87
C MET A 1 13.33 -2.40 -3.77
N LYS A 2 14.47 -3.09 -3.78
CA LYS A 2 14.62 -4.39 -4.46
C LYS A 2 13.79 -5.47 -3.76
N LEU A 3 13.13 -6.33 -4.53
CA LEU A 3 12.49 -7.52 -4.01
C LEU A 3 13.55 -8.55 -3.60
N GLN A 4 13.24 -9.37 -2.60
CA GLN A 4 14.18 -10.35 -2.08
C GLN A 4 14.31 -11.54 -3.03
N GLU A 5 15.53 -11.75 -3.53
CA GLU A 5 15.90 -12.90 -4.35
C GLU A 5 16.05 -14.17 -3.48
N PRO A 6 15.81 -15.37 -4.04
CA PRO A 6 15.37 -15.63 -5.42
C PRO A 6 13.89 -15.30 -5.64
N LEU A 7 13.58 -14.72 -6.80
CA LEU A 7 12.22 -14.51 -7.28
C LEU A 7 11.74 -15.67 -8.17
N PHE A 8 10.48 -16.06 -7.97
CA PHE A 8 9.84 -17.16 -8.69
C PHE A 8 8.71 -16.61 -9.56
N HIS A 9 8.78 -16.90 -10.84
CA HIS A 9 7.78 -16.47 -11.82
C HIS A 9 6.80 -17.61 -12.10
N GLY A 10 5.55 -17.25 -12.37
CA GLY A 10 4.52 -18.23 -12.68
C GLY A 10 3.21 -17.62 -13.13
N THR A 11 2.18 -18.46 -13.16
CA THR A 11 0.83 -18.14 -13.59
C THR A 11 -0.15 -18.44 -12.45
N LEU A 12 -0.96 -17.46 -12.09
CA LEU A 12 -1.99 -17.62 -11.06
C LEU A 12 -3.05 -18.62 -11.52
N ILE A 13 -3.28 -19.68 -10.75
CA ILE A 13 -4.41 -20.59 -10.97
C ILE A 13 -5.65 -20.01 -10.30
N ARG A 14 -5.55 -19.68 -9.00
CA ARG A 14 -6.65 -19.08 -8.24
C ARG A 14 -6.15 -18.44 -6.95
N ARG A 15 -6.88 -17.43 -6.47
CA ARG A 15 -6.79 -16.90 -5.11
C ARG A 15 -8.01 -17.33 -4.30
N TYR A 16 -7.81 -17.75 -3.07
CA TYR A 16 -8.89 -18.23 -2.20
C TYR A 16 -8.59 -17.93 -0.72
N GLN A 17 -9.64 -17.95 0.11
CA GLN A 17 -9.56 -17.61 1.54
C GLN A 17 -8.89 -16.25 1.85
N ARG A 18 -8.78 -15.36 0.87
CA ARG A 18 -8.06 -14.06 0.91
C ARG A 18 -6.53 -14.16 1.03
N PHE A 19 -6.01 -15.13 1.78
CA PHE A 19 -4.59 -15.23 2.12
C PHE A 19 -3.83 -16.36 1.40
N LEU A 20 -4.46 -17.11 0.48
CA LEU A 20 -3.83 -18.18 -0.30
C LEU A 20 -4.01 -17.98 -1.80
N ALA A 21 -2.98 -18.36 -2.56
CA ALA A 21 -3.02 -18.43 -4.01
C ALA A 21 -2.32 -19.70 -4.50
N ASP A 22 -2.96 -20.45 -5.39
CA ASP A 22 -2.31 -21.55 -6.11
C ASP A 22 -1.70 -20.98 -7.39
N VAL A 23 -0.44 -21.32 -7.64
CA VAL A 23 0.38 -20.81 -8.75
C VAL A 23 1.13 -21.96 -9.41
N GLU A 24 1.13 -21.99 -10.73
CA GLU A 24 2.02 -22.82 -11.53
C GLU A 24 3.28 -22.01 -11.86
N LEU A 25 4.44 -22.44 -11.36
CA LEU A 25 5.72 -21.79 -11.63
C LEU A 25 6.20 -22.09 -13.05
N ASP A 26 7.14 -21.29 -13.56
CA ASP A 26 7.69 -21.45 -14.91
C ASP A 26 8.44 -22.77 -15.14
N ASP A 27 8.86 -23.45 -14.06
CA ASP A 27 9.44 -24.80 -14.12
C ASP A 27 8.38 -25.92 -14.15
N GLY A 28 7.09 -25.56 -14.16
CA GLY A 28 5.95 -26.47 -14.15
C GLY A 28 5.52 -26.94 -12.75
N SER A 29 6.19 -26.53 -11.68
CA SER A 29 5.81 -26.91 -10.32
C SER A 29 4.57 -26.15 -9.83
N LEU A 30 3.72 -26.83 -9.07
CA LEU A 30 2.53 -26.24 -8.44
C LEU A 30 2.86 -25.86 -6.99
N VAL A 31 2.65 -24.60 -6.63
CA VAL A 31 2.88 -24.08 -5.28
C VAL A 31 1.65 -23.35 -4.75
N THR A 32 1.41 -23.47 -3.44
CA THR A 32 0.51 -22.56 -2.73
C THR A 32 1.33 -21.45 -2.08
N ALA A 33 1.05 -20.21 -2.46
CA ALA A 33 1.68 -19.01 -1.95
C ALA A 33 0.78 -18.30 -0.94
N HIS A 34 1.39 -17.66 0.05
CA HIS A 34 0.72 -16.69 0.88
C HIS A 34 0.38 -15.43 0.07
N THR A 35 -0.84 -14.92 0.22
CA THR A 35 -1.26 -13.62 -0.31
C THR A 35 -1.20 -12.56 0.81
N PRO A 36 -0.17 -11.69 0.83
CA PRO A 36 0.00 -10.66 1.86
C PRO A 36 -0.88 -9.43 1.59
N ASN A 37 -2.13 -9.67 1.16
CA ASN A 37 -3.13 -8.66 0.90
C ASN A 37 -4.51 -9.26 1.22
N THR A 38 -5.18 -8.70 2.23
CA THR A 38 -6.48 -9.18 2.71
C THR A 38 -7.66 -8.48 2.04
N GLY A 39 -7.40 -7.45 1.22
CA GLY A 39 -8.39 -6.70 0.45
C GLY A 39 -9.01 -7.52 -0.68
N SER A 40 -9.91 -6.89 -1.45
CA SER A 40 -10.58 -7.59 -2.56
C SER A 40 -9.58 -7.94 -3.67
N MET A 41 -8.49 -7.16 -3.80
CA MET A 41 -7.55 -7.25 -4.92
C MET A 41 -8.29 -7.16 -6.25
N GLN A 42 -9.29 -6.27 -6.33
CA GLN A 42 -10.09 -6.08 -7.53
C GLN A 42 -9.18 -5.74 -8.71
N GLY A 43 -9.30 -6.49 -9.80
CA GLY A 43 -8.43 -6.38 -10.98
C GLY A 43 -7.04 -7.00 -10.83
N CYS A 44 -6.66 -7.49 -9.65
CA CYS A 44 -5.29 -7.97 -9.36
C CYS A 44 -5.20 -9.48 -9.03
N ALA A 45 -6.29 -10.24 -9.19
CA ALA A 45 -6.33 -11.66 -8.84
C ALA A 45 -7.07 -12.53 -9.88
N ARG A 46 -6.95 -12.19 -11.17
CA ARG A 46 -7.58 -12.95 -12.26
C ARG A 46 -6.78 -14.24 -12.55
N PRO A 47 -7.42 -15.43 -12.55
CA PRO A 47 -6.80 -16.66 -13.05
C PRO A 47 -6.16 -16.47 -14.42
N GLY A 48 -4.96 -17.03 -14.61
CA GLY A 48 -4.14 -16.87 -15.81
C GLY A 48 -3.20 -15.65 -15.78
N SER A 49 -3.30 -14.75 -14.79
CA SER A 49 -2.36 -13.64 -14.65
C SER A 49 -0.94 -14.12 -14.32
N ARG A 50 0.07 -13.49 -14.93
CA ARG A 50 1.47 -13.72 -14.55
C ARG A 50 1.74 -13.14 -13.17
N VAL A 51 2.51 -13.84 -12.35
CA VAL A 51 2.83 -13.42 -10.98
C VAL A 51 4.32 -13.50 -10.71
N VAL A 52 4.75 -12.79 -9.67
CA VAL A 52 6.08 -12.92 -9.07
C VAL A 52 5.90 -13.26 -7.60
N LEU A 53 6.59 -14.29 -7.14
CA LEU A 53 6.65 -14.73 -5.76
C LEU A 53 8.05 -14.53 -5.19
N SER A 54 8.14 -14.18 -3.91
CA SER A 54 9.36 -14.31 -3.11
C SER A 54 9.32 -15.60 -2.30
N LYS A 55 10.45 -16.04 -1.77
CA LYS A 55 10.54 -17.17 -0.83
C LYS A 55 11.16 -16.74 0.48
N SER A 56 10.52 -17.10 1.59
CA SER A 56 11.02 -16.87 2.94
C SER A 56 11.98 -17.99 3.35
N ASP A 57 13.10 -17.61 3.98
CA ASP A 57 14.07 -18.56 4.56
C ASP A 57 13.61 -19.19 5.88
N ASN A 58 12.54 -18.66 6.49
CA ASN A 58 11.97 -19.24 7.71
C ASN A 58 11.33 -20.61 7.43
N ALA A 59 12.05 -21.67 7.77
CA ALA A 59 11.63 -23.06 7.62
C ALA A 59 10.35 -23.45 8.38
N ALA A 60 9.93 -22.67 9.39
CA ALA A 60 8.68 -22.91 10.11
C ALA A 60 7.42 -22.45 9.34
N ARG A 61 7.57 -21.74 8.22
CA ARG A 61 6.42 -21.29 7.43
C ARG A 61 5.78 -22.44 6.68
N LYS A 62 4.48 -22.65 6.91
CA LYS A 62 3.65 -23.59 6.13
C LYS A 62 3.63 -23.26 4.62
N TYR A 63 3.60 -21.97 4.29
CA TYR A 63 3.63 -21.47 2.92
C TYR A 63 4.88 -20.58 2.76
N PRO A 64 5.99 -21.10 2.20
CA PRO A 64 7.25 -20.38 2.14
C PRO A 64 7.22 -19.26 1.08
N HIS A 65 6.38 -19.39 0.05
CA HIS A 65 6.25 -18.40 -1.00
C HIS A 65 5.28 -17.28 -0.60
N SER A 66 5.63 -16.03 -0.90
CA SER A 66 4.73 -14.87 -0.77
C SER A 66 4.48 -14.26 -2.13
N TRP A 67 3.23 -13.94 -2.44
CA TRP A 67 2.88 -13.27 -3.68
C TRP A 67 3.23 -11.77 -3.60
N GLU A 68 4.14 -11.33 -4.48
CA GLU A 68 4.67 -9.97 -4.50
C GLU A 68 3.98 -9.10 -5.55
N LEU A 69 3.98 -9.58 -6.80
CA LEU A 69 3.54 -8.82 -7.97
C LEU A 69 2.56 -9.62 -8.82
N VAL A 70 1.68 -8.91 -9.51
CA VAL A 70 0.81 -9.46 -10.57
C VAL A 70 0.95 -8.63 -11.84
N HIS A 71 0.93 -9.28 -13.00
CA HIS A 71 0.83 -8.62 -14.29
C HIS A 71 -0.63 -8.55 -14.71
N THR A 72 -1.16 -7.34 -14.84
CA THR A 72 -2.51 -7.05 -15.31
C THR A 72 -2.50 -5.77 -16.14
N ASP A 73 -3.42 -5.63 -17.07
CA ASP A 73 -3.57 -4.42 -17.90
C ASP A 73 -2.28 -4.00 -18.62
N GLY A 74 -1.42 -4.96 -18.97
CA GLY A 74 -0.14 -4.73 -19.65
C GLY A 74 1.01 -4.20 -18.77
N LEU A 75 0.86 -4.20 -17.44
CA LEU A 75 1.85 -3.68 -16.50
C LEU A 75 1.98 -4.54 -15.24
N TRP A 76 3.06 -4.32 -14.48
CA TRP A 76 3.25 -4.94 -13.16
C TRP A 76 2.61 -4.10 -12.06
N VAL A 77 1.93 -4.77 -11.14
CA VAL A 77 1.27 -4.18 -9.96
C VAL A 77 1.84 -4.81 -8.70
N GLY A 78 2.24 -3.97 -7.75
CA GLY A 78 2.68 -4.41 -6.41
C GLY A 78 1.48 -4.69 -5.51
N ILE A 79 1.24 -5.96 -5.19
CA ILE A 79 0.05 -6.36 -4.40
C ILE A 79 0.37 -6.58 -2.92
N ASN A 80 1.65 -6.75 -2.57
CA ASN A 80 2.07 -6.99 -1.20
C ASN A 80 1.92 -5.74 -0.34
N THR A 81 0.94 -5.75 0.57
CA THR A 81 0.61 -4.60 1.44
C THR A 81 1.60 -4.43 2.59
N LEU A 82 2.63 -5.28 2.71
CA LEU A 82 3.72 -5.11 3.66
C LEU A 82 4.86 -4.22 3.11
N LEU A 83 4.85 -3.94 1.79
CA LEU A 83 5.87 -3.10 1.15
C LEU A 83 5.66 -1.58 1.33
N PRO A 84 4.43 -1.02 1.27
CA PRO A 84 4.20 0.43 1.30
C PRO A 84 4.90 1.17 2.44
N ASN A 85 4.87 0.67 3.67
CA ASN A 85 5.52 1.34 4.81
C ASN A 85 7.03 1.47 4.60
N ARG A 86 7.67 0.45 4.00
CA ARG A 86 9.09 0.49 3.64
C ARG A 86 9.35 1.42 2.45
N LEU A 87 8.48 1.41 1.45
CA LEU A 87 8.58 2.32 0.29
C LEU A 87 8.48 3.79 0.71
N VAL A 88 7.56 4.11 1.62
CA VAL A 88 7.39 5.46 2.16
C VAL A 88 8.61 5.84 2.99
N ARG A 89 9.10 4.98 3.88
CA ARG A 89 10.35 5.23 4.62
C ARG A 89 11.51 5.52 3.66
N GLU A 90 11.75 4.64 2.68
CA GLU A 90 12.81 4.79 1.67
C GLU A 90 12.65 6.12 0.92
N GLY A 91 11.42 6.47 0.52
CA GLY A 91 11.09 7.73 -0.15
C GLY A 91 11.32 8.97 0.71
N ILE A 92 11.15 8.89 2.03
CA ILE A 92 11.47 9.98 2.96
C ILE A 92 12.99 10.10 3.11
N GLU A 93 13.68 8.98 3.36
CA GLU A 93 15.13 8.93 3.60
C GLU A 93 15.95 9.36 2.38
N ASN A 94 15.48 9.05 1.16
CA ASN A 94 16.15 9.42 -0.09
C ASN A 94 15.67 10.76 -0.68
N GLY A 95 14.73 11.45 -0.04
CA GLY A 95 14.22 12.77 -0.47
C GLY A 95 13.19 12.74 -1.60
N THR A 96 12.71 11.57 -2.04
CA THR A 96 11.61 11.47 -3.02
C THR A 96 10.32 12.11 -2.50
N ILE A 97 10.03 11.93 -1.21
CA ILE A 97 8.87 12.54 -0.54
C ILE A 97 9.32 13.82 0.16
N ALA A 98 9.38 14.91 -0.60
CA ALA A 98 9.91 16.19 -0.12
C ALA A 98 9.05 16.79 1.01
N GLU A 99 7.74 16.55 1.02
CA GLU A 99 6.81 17.08 2.03
C GLU A 99 7.10 16.54 3.45
N LEU A 100 7.81 15.41 3.55
CA LEU A 100 8.17 14.74 4.79
C LEU A 100 9.67 14.84 5.11
N ALA A 101 10.38 15.77 4.47
CA ALA A 101 11.78 16.04 4.77
C ALA A 101 11.96 16.75 6.13
N GLY A 102 13.20 16.73 6.66
CA GLY A 102 13.59 17.49 7.86
C GLY A 102 13.36 16.79 9.21
N TYR A 103 12.82 15.57 9.22
CA TYR A 103 12.72 14.75 10.43
C TYR A 103 13.98 13.88 10.62
N GLN A 104 14.48 13.80 11.87
CA GLN A 104 15.70 13.05 12.20
C GLN A 104 15.42 11.59 12.57
N GLN A 105 14.20 11.28 13.01
CA GLN A 105 13.82 9.94 13.43
C GLN A 105 12.55 9.48 12.72
N ILE A 106 12.57 8.23 12.26
CA ILE A 106 11.42 7.52 11.70
C ILE A 106 11.24 6.25 12.50
N ARG A 107 10.06 6.03 13.09
CA ARG A 107 9.69 4.81 13.80
C ARG A 107 8.47 4.17 13.14
N ALA A 108 8.47 2.87 12.95
CA ALA A 108 7.33 2.16 12.37
C ALA A 108 6.41 1.56 13.44
N GLU A 109 5.15 1.35 13.09
CA GLU A 109 4.18 0.60 13.90
C GLU A 109 4.00 1.15 15.33
N VAL A 110 3.98 2.47 15.50
CA VAL A 110 3.92 3.09 16.85
C VAL A 110 2.47 3.12 17.36
N PRO A 111 2.18 2.62 18.56
CA PRO A 111 0.83 2.72 19.14
C PRO A 111 0.35 4.17 19.25
N TYR A 112 -0.91 4.41 18.86
CA TYR A 112 -1.56 5.73 18.96
C TYR A 112 -3.10 5.58 19.00
N GLY A 113 -3.79 6.68 19.31
CA GLY A 113 -5.26 6.71 19.31
C GLY A 113 -5.88 5.69 20.26
N SER A 114 -6.97 5.07 19.84
CA SER A 114 -7.75 4.13 20.64
C SER A 114 -7.50 2.69 20.15
N GLY A 115 -6.28 2.21 20.38
CA GLY A 115 -5.87 0.83 20.05
C GLY A 115 -5.47 0.63 18.60
N SER A 116 -4.94 1.66 17.94
CA SER A 116 -4.34 1.56 16.60
C SER A 116 -2.81 1.69 16.67
N ARG A 117 -2.16 1.40 15.55
CA ARG A 117 -0.74 1.67 15.33
C ARG A 117 -0.60 2.53 14.09
N ILE A 118 0.18 3.60 14.17
CA ILE A 118 0.50 4.44 13.03
C ILE A 118 1.62 3.75 12.25
N ASP A 119 1.50 3.75 10.92
CA ASP A 119 2.47 3.08 10.06
C ASP A 119 3.87 3.65 10.24
N LEU A 120 4.00 4.99 10.23
CA LEU A 120 5.24 5.70 10.52
C LEU A 120 4.99 6.91 11.43
N LEU A 121 5.81 7.04 12.48
CA LEU A 121 5.93 8.25 13.29
C LEU A 121 7.28 8.91 12.99
N LEU A 122 7.22 10.10 12.40
CA LEU A 122 8.37 10.97 12.20
C LEU A 122 8.53 11.89 13.41
N SER A 123 9.76 12.16 13.81
CA SER A 123 10.05 13.07 14.92
C SER A 123 11.31 13.88 14.64
N GLY A 124 11.26 15.16 14.96
CA GLY A 124 12.36 16.07 14.67
C GLY A 124 12.11 17.52 15.06
N ALA A 125 12.95 18.41 14.52
CA ALA A 125 12.79 19.85 14.67
C ALA A 125 11.40 20.37 14.22
N PRO A 126 10.78 19.83 13.14
CA PRO A 126 9.40 20.18 12.77
C PRO A 126 8.31 19.62 13.71
N GLY A 127 8.68 18.94 14.79
CA GLY A 127 7.76 18.28 15.72
C GLY A 127 7.50 16.81 15.36
N ARG A 128 6.29 16.33 15.64
CA ARG A 128 5.85 14.95 15.35
C ARG A 128 4.91 14.93 14.14
N CYS A 129 5.14 13.98 13.24
CA CYS A 129 4.25 13.71 12.11
C CYS A 129 3.85 12.24 12.08
N TYR A 130 2.54 12.00 12.11
CA TYR A 130 1.92 10.69 12.07
C TYR A 130 1.50 10.40 10.63
N VAL A 131 2.12 9.39 10.02
CA VAL A 131 1.90 9.04 8.63
C VAL A 131 1.21 7.68 8.57
N GLU A 132 -0.03 7.69 8.10
CA GLU A 132 -0.79 6.49 7.76
C GLU A 132 -0.61 6.20 6.26
N VAL A 133 -0.31 4.97 5.90
CA VAL A 133 0.03 4.55 4.54
C VAL A 133 -1.07 3.65 3.98
N LYS A 134 -1.53 3.95 2.77
CA LYS A 134 -2.55 3.16 2.06
C LYS A 134 -1.97 2.56 0.80
N ASN A 135 -2.10 1.23 0.62
CA ASN A 135 -1.79 0.60 -0.66
C ASN A 135 -2.96 0.78 -1.63
N VAL A 136 -2.69 1.30 -2.84
CA VAL A 136 -3.72 1.52 -3.86
C VAL A 136 -3.38 0.71 -5.11
N THR A 137 -4.29 -0.18 -5.48
CA THR A 137 -4.13 -1.08 -6.66
C THR A 137 -5.33 -1.05 -7.61
N LEU A 138 -6.49 -0.54 -7.15
CA LEU A 138 -7.65 -0.29 -7.99
C LEU A 138 -7.44 1.00 -8.79
N VAL A 139 -7.53 0.90 -10.12
CA VAL A 139 -7.48 2.05 -11.03
C VAL A 139 -8.67 1.95 -11.98
N LYS A 140 -9.32 3.08 -12.21
CA LYS A 140 -10.37 3.24 -13.22
C LYS A 140 -10.14 4.56 -13.94
N ASP A 141 -10.14 4.53 -15.28
CA ASP A 141 -9.95 5.72 -16.12
C ASP A 141 -8.72 6.56 -15.71
N ARG A 142 -7.59 5.87 -15.45
CA ARG A 142 -6.31 6.44 -14.95
C ARG A 142 -6.37 7.09 -13.56
N CYS A 143 -7.52 7.09 -12.89
CA CYS A 143 -7.65 7.51 -11.50
C CYS A 143 -7.51 6.29 -10.57
N ALA A 144 -6.56 6.35 -9.63
CA ALA A 144 -6.40 5.35 -8.60
C ALA A 144 -7.44 5.57 -7.49
N LEU A 145 -8.08 4.49 -7.04
CA LEU A 145 -9.23 4.56 -6.15
C LEU A 145 -8.96 3.79 -4.87
N PHE A 146 -9.27 4.41 -3.73
CA PHE A 146 -9.21 3.74 -2.43
C PHE A 146 -10.46 4.00 -1.60
N PRO A 147 -11.05 2.99 -0.93
CA PRO A 147 -10.62 1.59 -0.88
C PRO A 147 -11.21 0.73 -2.03
N ASP A 148 -10.75 -0.52 -2.17
CA ASP A 148 -11.29 -1.52 -3.11
C ASP A 148 -12.38 -2.43 -2.49
N ALA A 149 -12.77 -2.14 -1.25
CA ALA A 149 -13.88 -2.70 -0.49
C ALA A 149 -14.18 -1.80 0.73
N VAL A 150 -15.38 -1.90 1.32
CA VAL A 150 -15.72 -1.17 2.56
C VAL A 150 -14.67 -1.40 3.65
N SER A 151 -14.13 -0.32 4.23
CA SER A 151 -12.99 -0.36 5.14
C SER A 151 -13.24 0.38 6.45
N ALA A 152 -13.94 -0.28 7.38
CA ALA A 152 -14.15 0.25 8.74
C ALA A 152 -12.82 0.59 9.45
N ARG A 153 -11.74 -0.15 9.16
CA ARG A 153 -10.40 0.14 9.66
C ARG A 153 -9.84 1.44 9.08
N GLY A 154 -9.96 1.64 7.76
CA GLY A 154 -9.55 2.88 7.11
C GLY A 154 -10.32 4.09 7.66
N GLN A 155 -11.63 3.95 7.85
CA GLN A 155 -12.48 4.97 8.46
C GLN A 155 -12.05 5.30 9.90
N LYS A 156 -11.75 4.29 10.73
CA LYS A 156 -11.22 4.49 12.09
C LYS A 156 -9.93 5.31 12.07
N HIS A 157 -8.97 4.92 11.23
CA HIS A 157 -7.67 5.58 11.17
C HIS A 157 -7.78 7.06 10.71
N LEU A 158 -8.72 7.38 9.80
CA LEU A 158 -8.98 8.79 9.45
C LEU A 158 -9.45 9.61 10.65
N ARG A 159 -10.35 9.07 11.49
CA ARG A 159 -10.78 9.75 12.72
C ARG A 159 -9.63 9.93 13.71
N GLU A 160 -8.77 8.92 13.84
CA GLU A 160 -7.60 9.00 14.72
C GLU A 160 -6.57 10.03 14.21
N LEU A 161 -6.39 10.16 12.89
CA LEU A 161 -5.57 11.23 12.31
C LEU A 161 -6.17 12.63 12.52
N MET A 162 -7.48 12.79 12.42
CA MET A 162 -8.13 14.06 12.76
C MET A 162 -7.89 14.44 14.23
N GLU A 163 -7.93 13.46 15.14
CA GLU A 163 -7.60 13.66 16.54
C GLU A 163 -6.13 14.05 16.75
N VAL A 164 -5.19 13.43 16.02
CA VAL A 164 -3.78 13.81 16.01
C VAL A 164 -3.63 15.30 15.63
N VAL A 165 -4.31 15.73 14.57
CA VAL A 165 -4.28 17.14 14.13
C VAL A 165 -4.91 18.06 15.17
N ARG A 166 -6.04 17.68 15.77
CA ARG A 166 -6.70 18.44 16.85
C ARG A 166 -5.79 18.64 18.06
N LEU A 167 -4.91 17.68 18.36
CA LEU A 167 -3.93 17.75 19.45
C LEU A 167 -2.68 18.57 19.09
N GLY A 168 -2.63 19.19 17.90
CA GLY A 168 -1.53 20.06 17.46
C GLY A 168 -0.34 19.31 16.86
N HIS A 169 -0.52 18.05 16.47
CA HIS A 169 0.49 17.29 15.74
C HIS A 169 0.18 17.25 14.24
N ARG A 170 1.17 16.95 13.41
CA ARG A 170 0.96 16.79 11.96
C ARG A 170 0.41 15.39 11.68
N GLY A 171 -0.68 15.30 10.93
CA GLY A 171 -1.29 14.05 10.49
C GLY A 171 -1.29 13.95 8.97
N VAL A 172 -0.83 12.83 8.43
CA VAL A 172 -0.71 12.59 6.99
C VAL A 172 -1.34 11.25 6.65
N ASN A 173 -2.21 11.24 5.64
CA ASN A 173 -2.67 10.01 4.99
C ASN A 173 -2.03 9.93 3.59
N LEU A 174 -1.11 8.98 3.41
CA LEU A 174 -0.29 8.82 2.20
C LEU A 174 -0.73 7.60 1.39
N PHE A 175 -1.19 7.82 0.17
CA PHE A 175 -1.56 6.78 -0.78
C PHE A 175 -0.35 6.36 -1.63
N VAL A 176 -0.04 5.07 -1.62
CA VAL A 176 1.00 4.45 -2.44
C VAL A 176 0.33 3.71 -3.60
N VAL A 177 0.42 4.30 -4.80
CA VAL A 177 -0.13 3.71 -6.03
C VAL A 177 0.94 2.80 -6.63
N GLN A 178 0.86 1.49 -6.34
CA GLN A 178 1.83 0.49 -6.82
C GLN A 178 1.50 -0.01 -8.23
N ARG A 179 1.22 0.91 -9.17
CA ARG A 179 1.01 0.62 -10.60
C ARG A 179 1.22 1.87 -11.46
N GLY A 180 1.64 1.66 -12.72
CA GLY A 180 2.13 2.72 -13.61
C GLY A 180 1.06 3.56 -14.33
N ASP A 181 -0.20 3.11 -14.34
CA ASP A 181 -1.33 3.69 -15.06
C ASP A 181 -2.20 4.66 -14.23
N GLY A 182 -1.92 4.80 -12.94
CA GLY A 182 -2.52 5.83 -12.09
C GLY A 182 -1.88 7.22 -12.30
N GLU A 183 -2.71 8.24 -12.43
CA GLU A 183 -2.32 9.65 -12.59
C GLU A 183 -2.85 10.57 -11.49
N SER A 184 -3.81 10.10 -10.71
CA SER A 184 -4.39 10.79 -9.56
C SER A 184 -4.88 9.76 -8.55
N VAL A 185 -5.22 10.21 -7.34
CA VAL A 185 -5.91 9.39 -6.33
C VAL A 185 -7.21 10.04 -5.92
N SER A 186 -8.29 9.26 -5.84
CA SER A 186 -9.58 9.69 -5.29
C SER A 186 -10.16 8.66 -4.31
N PRO A 187 -11.02 9.09 -3.38
CA PRO A 187 -11.81 8.13 -2.61
C PRO A 187 -12.75 7.36 -3.56
N ALA A 188 -12.90 6.07 -3.31
CA ALA A 188 -13.82 5.22 -4.05
C ALA A 188 -15.26 5.37 -3.48
N ASP A 189 -15.90 6.52 -3.71
CA ASP A 189 -17.20 6.85 -3.12
C ASP A 189 -18.31 5.83 -3.45
N ALA A 190 -18.22 5.19 -4.62
CA ALA A 190 -19.14 4.13 -5.04
C ALA A 190 -18.95 2.80 -4.27
N ILE A 191 -17.80 2.62 -3.61
CA ILE A 191 -17.45 1.40 -2.87
C ILE A 191 -17.60 1.63 -1.36
N ASP A 192 -17.05 2.73 -0.84
CA ASP A 192 -17.14 3.12 0.57
C ASP A 192 -17.44 4.62 0.68
N PRO A 193 -18.72 5.02 0.59
CA PRO A 193 -19.12 6.43 0.68
C PRO A 193 -18.80 7.04 2.05
N ALA A 194 -18.76 6.22 3.10
CA ALA A 194 -18.41 6.67 4.45
C ALA A 194 -16.91 7.01 4.55
N TYR A 195 -16.04 6.20 3.95
CA TYR A 195 -14.61 6.54 3.85
C TYR A 195 -14.41 7.82 3.04
N GLY A 196 -15.10 7.98 1.91
CA GLY A 196 -15.02 9.19 1.09
C GLY A 196 -15.43 10.46 1.85
N ALA A 197 -16.56 10.42 2.55
CA ALA A 197 -17.00 11.53 3.40
C ALA A 197 -15.97 11.86 4.50
N LEU A 198 -15.44 10.84 5.18
CA LEU A 198 -14.42 11.00 6.23
C LEU A 198 -13.09 11.53 5.69
N LEU A 199 -12.68 11.16 4.47
CA LEU A 199 -11.44 11.66 3.87
C LEU A 199 -11.56 13.17 3.60
N ARG A 200 -12.73 13.62 3.10
CA ARG A 200 -13.04 15.05 2.91
C ARG A 200 -13.13 15.80 4.24
N GLU A 201 -13.66 15.17 5.28
CA GLU A 201 -13.66 15.73 6.64
C GLU A 201 -12.23 15.86 7.18
N ALA A 202 -11.41 14.82 7.04
CA ALA A 202 -10.02 14.80 7.49
C ALA A 202 -9.19 15.89 6.81
N ALA A 203 -9.33 16.07 5.50
CA ALA A 203 -8.67 17.16 4.78
C ALA A 203 -9.09 18.55 5.32
N ARG A 204 -10.39 18.77 5.57
CA ARG A 204 -10.89 20.02 6.16
C ARG A 204 -10.41 20.24 7.60
N ALA A 205 -10.19 19.17 8.35
CA ALA A 205 -9.64 19.22 9.70
C ALA A 205 -8.11 19.44 9.72
N GLY A 206 -7.44 19.46 8.57
CA GLY A 206 -5.99 19.70 8.45
C GLY A 206 -5.13 18.45 8.33
N VAL A 207 -5.73 17.27 8.12
CA VAL A 207 -4.96 16.07 7.74
C VAL A 207 -4.46 16.26 6.31
N GLU A 208 -3.16 16.14 6.12
CA GLU A 208 -2.54 16.26 4.80
C GLU A 208 -2.75 14.97 4.00
N LEU A 209 -3.15 15.12 2.74
CA LEU A 209 -3.35 14.00 1.82
C LEU A 209 -2.23 14.00 0.80
N LEU A 210 -1.40 12.96 0.83
CA LEU A 210 -0.32 12.77 -0.12
C LEU A 210 -0.58 11.53 -0.96
N ALA A 211 -0.14 11.54 -2.21
CA ALA A 211 -0.15 10.37 -3.06
C ALA A 211 1.14 10.27 -3.84
N TYR A 212 1.71 9.07 -3.90
CA TYR A 212 2.93 8.79 -4.65
C TYR A 212 2.74 7.56 -5.52
N ARG A 213 3.17 7.66 -6.78
CA ARG A 213 3.22 6.54 -7.69
C ARG A 213 4.53 5.78 -7.53
N ALA A 214 4.43 4.45 -7.52
CA ALA A 214 5.58 3.59 -7.66
C ALA A 214 5.82 3.19 -9.13
N GLU A 215 7.08 3.11 -9.51
CA GLU A 215 7.49 2.27 -10.62
C GLU A 215 7.63 0.83 -10.12
N VAL A 216 7.00 -0.10 -10.83
CA VAL A 216 7.00 -1.53 -10.50
C VAL A 216 7.64 -2.28 -11.65
N THR A 217 8.78 -2.89 -11.36
CA THR A 217 9.47 -3.82 -12.25
C THR A 217 9.39 -5.23 -11.65
N ARG A 218 9.91 -6.23 -12.37
CA ARG A 218 9.92 -7.62 -11.89
C ARG A 218 10.79 -7.83 -10.64
N SER A 219 11.77 -6.96 -10.40
CA SER A 219 12.77 -7.12 -9.33
C SER A 219 12.81 -5.94 -8.36
N GLU A 220 12.09 -4.87 -8.61
CA GLU A 220 12.13 -3.65 -7.81
C GLU A 220 10.80 -2.91 -7.82
N VAL A 221 10.44 -2.35 -6.66
CA VAL A 221 9.41 -1.35 -6.51
C VAL A 221 10.02 -0.08 -5.91
N ARG A 222 9.81 1.08 -6.52
CA ARG A 222 10.31 2.37 -6.02
C ARG A 222 9.30 3.49 -6.20
N LEU A 223 9.15 4.37 -5.21
CA LEU A 223 8.37 5.60 -5.39
C LEU A 223 9.12 6.53 -6.34
N ILE A 224 8.39 7.18 -7.27
CA ILE A 224 9.03 8.00 -8.32
C ILE A 224 8.49 9.42 -8.41
N ARG A 225 7.22 9.65 -8.12
CA ARG A 225 6.61 11.00 -8.23
C ARG A 225 5.34 11.13 -7.41
N SER A 226 5.03 12.35 -6.98
CA SER A 226 3.75 12.68 -6.39
C SER A 226 2.62 12.62 -7.44
N LEU A 227 1.40 12.37 -6.95
CA LEU A 227 0.16 12.43 -7.72
C LEU A 227 -0.80 13.39 -7.04
N PRO A 228 -1.67 14.09 -7.80
CA PRO A 228 -2.75 14.86 -7.20
C PRO A 228 -3.75 13.94 -6.48
N VAL A 229 -4.19 14.37 -5.30
CA VAL A 229 -5.33 13.78 -4.60
C VAL A 229 -6.57 14.62 -4.93
N LEU A 230 -7.57 14.00 -5.56
CA LEU A 230 -8.82 14.64 -5.95
C LEU A 230 -9.92 14.16 -5.02
N LEU A 231 -10.44 15.09 -4.21
CA LEU A 231 -11.58 14.87 -3.34
C LEU A 231 -12.87 15.09 -4.12
#